data_AF-A0A4Q0A1G1-F1
#
_entry.id   AF-A0A4Q0A1G1-F1
#
_cell.length_a   1.000
_cell.length_b   1.000
_cell.length_c   1.000
_cell.angle_alpha   90.00
_cell.angle_beta   90.00
_cell.angle_gamma   90.00
#
_symmetry.space_group_name_H-M   'P 1'
#
loop_
_entity.id
_entity.type
_entity.pdbx_description
1 polymer ?
#
loop_
_entity_poly.entity_id
_entity_poly.type
_entity_poly.pdbx_seq_one_letter_code
_entity_poly.pdbx_strand_id
1 'polypeptide(L)'
;MIPTDGEIFLFQSGAFVSWGLSTHQVERFLREVIEAVPGAETGKYDDVEFEDAPYRADSASSHLTTGMSGDTIMVGATPDPLLAKLAFSHGVARSAKLAVLEDLLDRYLRSMAKVPRILQRGQKIPWSRSQVLQQLGELLHFRMMLNLHSESFLDTPDYYWTKPQLEAYYDAICRNLDINSRTRILNTKLDYANELAAVLREQLSETHSLNLEWCIILLITVEVCFELIHYWEKYRDAEQASASSASASESESESESA
;
A
#
# COMPACT_ATOMS: atom_id res chain seq x y z
N MET A 1 35.79 -26.16 -19.95
CA MET A 1 34.44 -25.86 -19.43
C MET A 1 34.24 -26.78 -18.24
N ILE A 2 34.55 -26.31 -17.03
CA ILE A 2 34.39 -27.15 -15.83
C ILE A 2 32.88 -27.20 -15.55
N PRO A 3 32.26 -28.38 -15.42
CA PRO A 3 30.88 -28.48 -14.98
C PRO A 3 30.87 -28.07 -13.50
N THR A 4 30.52 -26.83 -13.21
CA THR A 4 30.10 -26.50 -11.86
C THR A 4 28.72 -27.11 -11.66
N ASP A 5 28.60 -28.01 -10.69
CA ASP A 5 27.29 -28.43 -10.20
C ASP A 5 26.47 -27.18 -9.90
N GLY A 6 25.24 -27.14 -10.42
CA GLY A 6 24.35 -26.00 -10.23
C GLY A 6 23.88 -25.92 -8.78
N GLU A 7 23.92 -24.73 -8.20
CA GLU A 7 23.50 -24.49 -6.82
C GLU A 7 22.30 -23.54 -6.82
N ILE A 8 21.35 -23.75 -5.90
CA ILE A 8 20.19 -22.88 -5.72
C ILE A 8 20.04 -22.56 -4.23
N PHE A 9 19.95 -21.27 -3.92
CA PHE A 9 19.66 -20.77 -2.58
C PHE A 9 18.21 -20.28 -2.53
N LEU A 10 17.45 -20.77 -1.56
CA LEU A 10 16.07 -20.35 -1.29
C LEU A 10 16.05 -19.44 -0.06
N PHE A 11 15.38 -18.29 -0.17
CA PHE A 11 15.29 -17.31 0.90
C PHE A 11 13.87 -17.25 1.48
N GLN A 12 13.78 -16.95 2.78
CA GLN A 12 12.48 -16.72 3.45
C GLN A 12 11.71 -15.54 2.85
N SER A 13 12.42 -14.64 2.17
CA SER A 13 11.86 -13.51 1.45
C SER A 13 10.97 -13.89 0.27
N GLY A 14 10.97 -15.16 -0.15
CA GLY A 14 10.27 -15.69 -1.34
C GLY A 14 11.12 -15.70 -2.60
N ALA A 15 12.34 -15.14 -2.55
CA ALA A 15 13.27 -15.12 -3.66
C ALA A 15 14.18 -16.37 -3.66
N PHE A 16 14.71 -16.71 -4.83
CA PHE A 16 15.76 -17.71 -4.96
C PHE A 16 16.87 -17.22 -5.88
N VAL A 17 18.09 -17.72 -5.68
CA VAL A 17 19.27 -17.36 -6.48
C VAL A 17 19.97 -18.62 -6.93
N SER A 18 20.26 -18.72 -8.22
CA SER A 18 20.96 -19.84 -8.82
C SER A 18 22.38 -19.50 -9.25
N TRP A 19 23.31 -20.43 -9.06
CA TRP A 19 24.68 -20.35 -9.55
C TRP A 19 24.96 -21.47 -10.54
N GLY A 20 25.67 -21.16 -11.63
CA GLY A 20 26.06 -22.16 -12.63
C GLY A 20 24.91 -22.79 -13.42
N LEU A 21 23.70 -22.23 -13.33
CA LEU A 21 22.53 -22.67 -14.08
C LEU A 21 22.25 -21.72 -15.25
N SER A 22 21.79 -22.27 -16.36
CA SER A 22 21.24 -21.48 -17.47
C SER A 22 19.81 -21.01 -17.16
N THR A 23 19.36 -19.94 -17.82
CA THR A 23 17.99 -19.41 -17.68
C THR A 23 16.92 -20.50 -17.87
N HIS A 24 17.12 -21.41 -18.83
CA HIS A 24 16.20 -22.54 -19.03
C HIS A 24 16.16 -23.50 -17.84
N GLN A 25 17.29 -23.73 -17.16
CA GLN A 25 17.31 -24.58 -15.95
C GLN A 25 16.64 -23.89 -14.77
N VAL A 26 16.79 -22.57 -14.67
CA VAL A 26 16.13 -21.73 -13.65
C VAL A 26 14.60 -21.74 -13.84
N GLU A 27 14.12 -21.50 -15.07
CA GLU A 27 12.70 -21.56 -15.39
C GLU A 27 12.09 -22.95 -15.14
N ARG A 28 12.86 -24.00 -15.46
CA ARG A 28 12.46 -25.36 -15.18
C ARG A 28 12.33 -25.62 -13.69
N PHE A 29 13.27 -25.15 -12.88
CA PHE A 29 13.21 -25.26 -11.42
C PHE A 29 11.97 -24.55 -10.85
N LEU A 30 11.71 -23.31 -11.30
CA LEU A 30 10.52 -22.56 -10.89
C LEU A 30 9.24 -23.37 -11.16
N ARG A 31 9.08 -23.89 -12.38
CA ARG A 31 7.88 -24.62 -12.79
C ARG A 31 7.72 -25.98 -12.08
N GLU A 32 8.79 -26.77 -12.02
CA GLU A 32 8.73 -28.16 -11.57
C GLU A 32 8.85 -28.31 -10.04
N VAL A 33 9.43 -27.33 -9.34
CA VAL A 33 9.69 -27.42 -7.89
C VAL A 33 8.85 -26.41 -7.11
N ILE A 34 8.84 -25.15 -7.54
CA ILE A 34 8.15 -24.09 -6.78
C ILE A 34 6.65 -24.09 -7.11
N GLU A 35 6.28 -24.02 -8.39
CA GLU A 35 4.87 -23.94 -8.82
C GLU A 35 4.13 -25.28 -8.74
N ALA A 36 4.84 -26.40 -8.89
CA ALA A 36 4.23 -27.72 -8.89
C ALA A 36 3.86 -28.23 -7.48
N VAL A 37 4.43 -27.66 -6.42
CA VAL A 37 4.20 -28.09 -5.03
C VAL A 37 3.12 -27.21 -4.39
N PRO A 38 1.92 -27.75 -4.11
CA PRO A 38 0.86 -26.97 -3.48
C PRO A 38 1.29 -26.45 -2.10
N GLY A 39 1.21 -25.14 -1.90
CA GLY A 39 1.59 -24.48 -0.65
C GLY A 39 3.08 -24.13 -0.52
N ALA A 40 3.89 -24.33 -1.57
CA ALA A 40 5.27 -23.84 -1.60
C ALA A 40 5.34 -22.30 -1.70
N GLU A 41 4.37 -21.67 -2.37
CA GLU A 41 4.23 -20.23 -2.45
C GLU A 41 3.06 -19.75 -1.57
N THR A 42 3.33 -18.80 -0.67
CA THR A 42 2.31 -18.10 0.11
C THR A 42 2.31 -16.63 -0.28
N GLY A 43 1.18 -16.12 -0.81
CA GLY A 43 1.08 -14.72 -1.23
C GLY A 43 1.92 -14.42 -2.49
N LYS A 44 1.74 -15.24 -3.54
CA LYS A 44 2.40 -15.07 -4.83
C LYS A 44 2.23 -13.64 -5.36
N TYR A 45 3.32 -13.02 -5.79
CA TYR A 45 3.29 -11.75 -6.50
C TYR A 45 2.79 -11.98 -7.93
N ASP A 46 2.01 -11.03 -8.47
CA ASP A 46 1.45 -11.14 -9.82
C ASP A 46 2.55 -11.20 -10.90
N ASP A 47 3.68 -10.54 -10.64
CA ASP A 47 4.82 -10.45 -11.54
C ASP A 47 6.09 -10.97 -10.87
N VAL A 48 6.93 -11.65 -11.66
CA VAL A 48 8.23 -12.18 -11.25
C VAL A 48 9.32 -11.28 -11.80
N GLU A 49 10.14 -10.74 -10.90
CA GLU A 49 11.31 -9.93 -11.26
C GLU A 49 12.58 -10.77 -11.24
N PHE A 50 13.48 -10.52 -12.19
CA PHE A 50 14.75 -11.21 -12.35
C PHE A 50 15.91 -10.24 -12.14
N GLU A 51 16.92 -10.69 -11.39
CA GLU A 51 18.15 -9.94 -11.15
C GLU A 51 19.35 -10.82 -11.51
N ASP A 52 20.23 -10.33 -12.38
CA ASP A 52 21.43 -11.04 -12.82
C ASP A 52 22.69 -10.32 -12.33
N ALA A 53 23.63 -11.08 -11.76
CA ALA A 53 24.94 -10.58 -11.37
C ALA A 53 26.04 -11.42 -12.04
N PRO A 54 26.96 -10.82 -12.81
CA PRO A 54 28.02 -11.59 -13.44
C PRO A 54 28.99 -12.09 -12.36
N TYR A 55 29.46 -13.34 -12.51
CA TYR A 55 30.41 -13.91 -11.56
C TYR A 55 31.53 -14.68 -12.25
N ARG A 56 32.65 -14.80 -11.54
CA ARG A 56 33.77 -15.68 -11.86
C ARG A 56 34.17 -16.44 -10.62
N ALA A 57 34.09 -17.77 -10.71
CA ALA A 57 34.56 -18.66 -9.67
C ALA A 57 35.85 -19.34 -10.14
N ASP A 58 36.90 -19.24 -9.33
CA ASP A 58 38.12 -20.02 -9.51
C ASP A 58 38.56 -20.54 -8.15
N SER A 59 38.11 -21.76 -7.84
CA SER A 59 38.47 -22.44 -6.59
C SER A 59 39.86 -23.07 -6.63
N ALA A 60 40.51 -23.11 -7.81
CA ALA A 60 41.82 -23.74 -7.99
C ALA A 60 42.98 -22.74 -7.84
N SER A 61 42.74 -21.46 -8.14
CA SER A 61 43.73 -20.40 -7.98
C SER A 61 43.73 -19.82 -6.57
N SER A 62 44.81 -20.04 -5.82
CA SER A 62 45.04 -19.42 -4.50
C SER A 62 45.20 -17.89 -4.56
N HIS A 63 45.29 -17.31 -5.77
CA HIS A 63 45.41 -15.87 -5.99
C HIS A 63 44.08 -15.16 -6.14
N LEU A 64 42.97 -15.89 -6.34
CA LEU A 64 41.66 -15.25 -6.44
C LEU A 64 41.09 -15.01 -5.04
N THR A 65 40.99 -13.73 -4.67
CA THR A 65 40.34 -13.31 -3.42
C THR A 65 38.84 -13.13 -3.66
N THR A 66 38.02 -13.68 -2.77
CA THR A 66 36.56 -13.46 -2.79
C THR A 66 36.25 -11.99 -2.57
N GLY A 67 35.35 -11.43 -3.40
CA GLY A 67 34.96 -10.03 -3.34
C GLY A 67 34.29 -9.54 -4.62
N MET A 68 34.21 -8.23 -4.79
CA MET A 68 33.69 -7.58 -6.00
C MET A 68 34.83 -6.95 -6.79
N SER A 69 34.85 -7.18 -8.11
CA SER A 69 35.76 -6.54 -9.04
C SER A 69 34.94 -5.83 -10.11
N GLY A 70 34.78 -4.51 -9.97
CA GLY A 70 33.74 -3.77 -10.70
C GLY A 70 32.38 -4.37 -10.38
N ASP A 71 31.66 -4.78 -11.43
CA ASP A 71 30.33 -5.39 -11.31
C ASP A 71 30.37 -6.93 -11.27
N THR A 72 31.57 -7.54 -11.32
CA THR A 72 31.71 -9.00 -11.33
C THR A 72 32.03 -9.54 -9.94
N ILE A 73 31.24 -10.51 -9.50
CA ILE A 73 31.45 -11.26 -8.26
C ILE A 73 32.62 -12.22 -8.47
N MET A 74 33.67 -12.10 -7.66
CA MET A 74 34.80 -13.02 -7.64
C MET A 74 34.64 -13.97 -6.47
N VAL A 75 34.64 -15.28 -6.74
CA VAL A 75 34.53 -16.34 -5.71
C VAL A 75 35.84 -17.13 -5.70
N GLY A 76 36.66 -16.88 -4.67
CA GLY A 76 37.91 -17.57 -4.41
C GLY A 76 37.74 -18.77 -3.47
N ALA A 77 38.87 -19.40 -3.12
CA ALA A 77 38.89 -20.56 -2.22
C ALA A 77 38.72 -20.21 -0.72
N THR A 78 38.96 -18.96 -0.33
CA THR A 78 38.87 -18.49 1.06
C THR A 78 38.09 -17.18 1.17
N PRO A 79 37.10 -17.05 2.09
CA PRO A 79 36.55 -18.10 2.97
C PRO A 79 35.78 -19.15 2.16
N ASP A 80 35.13 -20.11 2.82
CA ASP A 80 34.34 -21.17 2.19
C ASP A 80 33.49 -20.61 1.02
N PRO A 81 33.68 -21.08 -0.23
CA PRO A 81 32.94 -20.63 -1.40
C PRO A 81 31.43 -20.67 -1.21
N LEU A 82 30.91 -21.66 -0.46
CA LEU A 82 29.48 -21.78 -0.18
C LEU A 82 28.97 -20.59 0.63
N LEU A 83 29.71 -20.21 1.68
CA LEU A 83 29.36 -19.07 2.54
C LEU A 83 29.48 -17.73 1.81
N ALA A 84 30.50 -17.60 0.96
CA ALA A 84 30.67 -16.43 0.11
C ALA A 84 29.49 -16.28 -0.88
N LYS A 85 29.16 -17.35 -1.61
CA LYS A 85 28.02 -17.39 -2.53
C LYS A 85 26.71 -17.10 -1.81
N LEU A 86 26.51 -17.63 -0.60
CA LEU A 86 25.32 -17.33 0.22
C LEU A 86 25.22 -15.82 0.54
N ALA A 87 26.32 -15.19 0.96
CA ALA A 87 26.34 -13.76 1.26
C ALA A 87 25.98 -12.90 0.03
N PHE A 88 26.57 -13.22 -1.12
CA PHE A 88 26.24 -12.58 -2.39
C PHE A 88 24.79 -12.82 -2.82
N SER A 89 24.34 -14.07 -2.73
CA SER A 89 22.96 -14.47 -3.07
C SER A 89 21.93 -13.72 -2.25
N HIS A 90 22.20 -13.49 -0.96
CA HIS A 90 21.29 -12.74 -0.10
C HIS A 90 21.14 -11.28 -0.59
N GLY A 91 22.23 -10.64 -1.01
CA GLY A 91 22.17 -9.30 -1.60
C GLY A 91 21.39 -9.27 -2.92
N VAL A 92 21.61 -10.24 -3.81
CA VAL A 92 20.88 -10.37 -5.08
C VAL A 92 19.39 -10.62 -4.84
N ALA A 93 19.04 -11.55 -3.95
CA ALA A 93 17.66 -11.84 -3.56
C ALA A 93 16.95 -10.59 -3.02
N ARG A 94 17.65 -9.78 -2.22
CA ARG A 94 17.13 -8.50 -1.71
C ARG A 94 16.88 -7.49 -2.84
N SER A 95 17.79 -7.39 -3.81
CA SER A 95 17.61 -6.52 -4.99
C SER A 95 16.38 -6.92 -5.81
N ALA A 96 16.22 -8.21 -6.09
CA ALA A 96 15.06 -8.74 -6.82
C ALA A 96 13.74 -8.45 -6.09
N LYS A 97 13.70 -8.67 -4.76
CA LYS A 97 12.53 -8.32 -3.95
C LYS A 97 12.24 -6.82 -3.95
N LEU A 98 13.27 -5.99 -3.87
CA LEU A 98 13.13 -4.54 -3.93
C LEU A 98 12.51 -4.11 -5.27
N ALA A 99 12.92 -4.73 -6.39
CA ALA A 99 12.34 -4.46 -7.71
C ALA A 99 10.82 -4.74 -7.75
N VAL A 100 10.36 -5.87 -7.19
CA VAL A 100 8.92 -6.18 -7.09
C VAL A 100 8.17 -5.09 -6.31
N LEU A 101 8.72 -4.66 -5.17
CA LEU A 101 8.09 -3.63 -4.33
C LEU A 101 8.09 -2.25 -5.00
N GLU A 102 9.14 -1.91 -5.74
CA GLU A 102 9.23 -0.70 -6.55
C GLU A 102 8.15 -0.67 -7.63
N ASP A 103 7.94 -1.76 -8.36
CA ASP A 103 6.90 -1.84 -9.39
C ASP A 103 5.50 -1.77 -8.79
N LEU A 104 5.24 -2.48 -7.69
CA LEU A 104 3.94 -2.42 -6.99
C LEU A 104 3.61 -0.99 -6.53
N LEU A 105 4.59 -0.28 -5.95
CA LEU A 105 4.39 1.11 -5.54
C LEU A 105 4.18 2.04 -6.74
N ASP A 106 4.93 1.82 -7.83
CA ASP A 106 4.79 2.63 -9.04
C ASP A 106 3.42 2.42 -9.71
N ARG A 107 2.87 1.19 -9.69
CA ARG A 107 1.50 0.92 -10.14
C ARG A 107 0.47 1.66 -9.30
N TYR A 108 0.62 1.64 -7.98
CA TYR A 108 -0.25 2.39 -7.07
C TYR A 108 -0.15 3.91 -7.32
N LEU A 109 1.06 4.46 -7.45
CA LEU A 109 1.22 5.89 -7.74
C LEU A 109 0.62 6.29 -9.10
N ARG A 110 0.72 5.43 -10.11
CA ARG A 110 0.07 5.64 -11.42
C ARG A 110 -1.45 5.64 -11.31
N SER A 111 -2.04 4.76 -10.48
CA SER A 111 -3.48 4.75 -10.24
C SER A 111 -3.96 6.08 -9.61
N MET A 112 -3.12 6.65 -8.74
CA MET A 112 -3.38 7.91 -8.03
C MET A 112 -3.03 9.18 -8.79
N ALA A 113 -2.26 9.10 -9.89
CA ALA A 113 -1.71 10.27 -10.60
C ALA A 113 -2.78 11.27 -11.12
N LYS A 114 -4.03 10.84 -11.26
CA LYS A 114 -5.15 11.71 -11.67
C LYS A 114 -5.66 12.60 -10.54
N VAL A 115 -5.48 12.20 -9.27
CA VAL A 115 -6.04 12.89 -8.10
C VAL A 115 -5.55 14.34 -8.01
N PRO A 116 -4.23 14.63 -8.02
CA PRO A 116 -3.75 16.02 -7.93
C PRO A 116 -4.27 16.90 -9.07
N ARG A 117 -4.40 16.35 -10.28
CA ARG A 117 -4.88 17.09 -11.46
C ARG A 117 -6.35 17.48 -11.35
N ILE A 118 -7.18 16.64 -10.73
CA ILE A 118 -8.60 16.94 -10.50
C ILE A 118 -8.73 18.02 -9.42
N LEU A 119 -7.96 17.89 -8.34
CA LEU A 119 -7.92 18.86 -7.24
C LEU A 119 -7.41 20.23 -7.68
N GLN A 120 -6.42 20.29 -8.57
CA GLN A 120 -5.92 21.54 -9.15
C GLN A 120 -7.02 22.32 -9.90
N ARG A 121 -8.02 21.63 -10.45
CA ARG A 121 -9.17 22.24 -11.11
C ARG A 121 -10.28 22.65 -10.15
N GLY A 122 -10.10 22.47 -8.84
CA GLY A 122 -11.13 22.67 -7.81
C GLY A 122 -12.30 21.69 -7.91
N GLN A 123 -12.12 20.57 -8.62
CA GLN A 123 -13.17 19.57 -8.82
C GLN A 123 -13.12 18.53 -7.69
N LYS A 124 -14.30 18.06 -7.29
CA LYS A 124 -14.40 16.90 -6.40
C LYS A 124 -13.91 15.65 -7.13
N ILE A 125 -13.24 14.77 -6.39
CA ILE A 125 -12.75 13.50 -6.93
C ILE A 125 -13.98 12.62 -7.24
N PRO A 126 -14.14 12.10 -8.48
CA PRO A 126 -15.31 11.33 -8.88
C PRO A 126 -15.20 9.86 -8.41
N TRP A 127 -14.87 9.64 -7.14
CA TRP A 127 -14.72 8.32 -6.55
C TRP A 127 -15.77 8.09 -5.47
N SER A 128 -16.28 6.86 -5.39
CA SER A 128 -17.16 6.44 -4.31
C SER A 128 -16.38 6.25 -3.01
N ARG A 129 -17.08 6.31 -1.86
CA ARG A 129 -16.48 6.01 -0.56
C ARG A 129 -15.78 4.65 -0.55
N SER A 130 -16.40 3.64 -1.15
CA SER A 130 -15.82 2.30 -1.26
C SER A 130 -14.50 2.30 -2.05
N GLN A 131 -14.43 3.06 -3.15
CA GLN A 131 -13.21 3.17 -3.96
C GLN A 131 -12.08 3.86 -3.18
N VAL A 132 -12.40 4.90 -2.40
CA VAL A 132 -11.41 5.55 -1.54
C VAL A 132 -10.90 4.59 -0.47
N LEU A 133 -11.79 3.86 0.21
CA LEU A 133 -11.38 2.86 1.20
C LEU A 133 -10.53 1.74 0.58
N GLN A 134 -10.84 1.30 -0.63
CA GLN A 134 -10.05 0.30 -1.35
C GLN A 134 -8.61 0.80 -1.54
N GLN A 135 -8.44 2.02 -2.04
CA GLN A 135 -7.11 2.59 -2.25
C GLN A 135 -6.33 2.81 -0.95
N LEU A 136 -7.00 3.22 0.13
CA LEU A 136 -6.38 3.32 1.46
C LEU A 136 -5.96 1.94 1.98
N GLY A 137 -6.78 0.92 1.74
CA GLY A 137 -6.48 -0.47 2.08
C GLY A 137 -5.29 -1.01 1.30
N GLU A 138 -5.21 -0.74 0.00
CA GLU A 138 -4.08 -1.11 -0.86
C GLU A 138 -2.77 -0.50 -0.34
N LEU A 139 -2.76 0.79 0.04
CA LEU A 139 -1.58 1.43 0.63
C LEU A 139 -1.20 0.85 1.99
N LEU A 140 -2.17 0.56 2.86
CA LEU A 140 -1.93 -0.08 4.15
C LEU A 140 -1.37 -1.50 3.98
N HIS A 141 -1.90 -2.26 3.03
CA HIS A 141 -1.38 -3.56 2.67
C HIS A 141 0.06 -3.46 2.17
N PHE A 142 0.37 -2.49 1.31
CA PHE A 142 1.75 -2.23 0.85
C PHE A 142 2.69 -1.91 2.02
N ARG A 143 2.27 -1.04 2.95
CA ARG A 143 3.05 -0.72 4.16
C ARG A 143 3.26 -1.94 5.06
N MET A 144 2.23 -2.77 5.18
CA MET A 144 2.30 -4.04 5.91
C MET A 144 3.33 -4.97 5.24
N MET A 145 3.30 -5.13 3.92
CA MET A 145 4.28 -5.94 3.18
C MET A 145 5.71 -5.42 3.36
N LEU A 146 5.93 -4.11 3.36
CA LEU A 146 7.25 -3.55 3.63
C LEU A 146 7.75 -3.83 5.05
N ASN A 147 6.87 -3.78 6.05
CA ASN A 147 7.25 -3.94 7.46
C ASN A 147 7.30 -5.39 7.96
N LEU A 148 6.44 -6.28 7.47
CA LEU A 148 6.38 -7.68 7.93
C LEU A 148 7.52 -8.54 7.38
N HIS A 149 8.11 -8.15 6.26
CA HIS A 149 9.35 -8.76 5.81
C HIS A 149 10.50 -8.10 6.56
N SER A 150 10.68 -8.54 7.80
CA SER A 150 11.65 -8.08 8.81
C SER A 150 13.13 -8.15 8.40
N GLU A 151 13.44 -8.41 7.13
CA GLU A 151 14.71 -8.05 6.54
C GLU A 151 14.74 -6.52 6.43
N SER A 152 15.08 -5.83 7.53
CA SER A 152 15.29 -4.38 7.53
C SER A 152 16.09 -4.01 6.29
N PHE A 153 15.47 -3.35 5.30
CA PHE A 153 16.13 -2.95 4.04
C PHE A 153 17.31 -1.98 4.26
N LEU A 154 17.50 -1.56 5.52
CA LEU A 154 18.50 -0.60 5.95
C LEU A 154 19.67 -1.26 6.69
N ASP A 155 19.48 -2.45 7.27
CA ASP A 155 20.49 -3.09 8.13
C ASP A 155 21.01 -4.41 7.55
N THR A 156 22.23 -4.75 7.93
CA THR A 156 22.84 -6.05 7.65
C THR A 156 22.14 -7.12 8.51
N PRO A 157 21.72 -8.25 7.93
CA PRO A 157 21.10 -9.34 8.70
C PRO A 157 21.97 -9.82 9.87
N ASP A 158 21.35 -10.08 11.03
CA ASP A 158 22.01 -10.45 12.30
C ASP A 158 23.01 -11.60 12.17
N TYR A 159 22.74 -12.52 11.25
CA TYR A 159 23.62 -13.65 10.94
C TYR A 159 25.06 -13.22 10.61
N TYR A 160 25.25 -12.05 9.99
CA TYR A 160 26.56 -11.58 9.54
C TYR A 160 27.32 -10.79 10.60
N TRP A 161 26.70 -10.29 11.68
CA TRP A 161 27.39 -9.50 12.72
C TRP A 161 28.55 -10.23 13.39
N THR A 162 28.49 -11.56 13.45
CA THR A 162 29.56 -12.39 14.03
C THR A 162 30.67 -12.73 13.02
N LYS A 163 30.49 -12.36 11.74
CA LYS A 163 31.34 -12.76 10.60
C LYS A 163 31.67 -11.56 9.69
N PRO A 164 32.65 -10.72 10.07
CA PRO A 164 32.98 -9.49 9.34
C PRO A 164 33.32 -9.68 7.85
N GLN A 165 33.89 -10.84 7.49
CA GLN A 165 34.21 -11.15 6.09
C GLN A 165 32.96 -11.36 5.23
N LEU A 166 31.94 -12.03 5.77
CA LEU A 166 30.69 -12.27 5.04
C LEU A 166 29.86 -10.99 4.95
N GLU A 167 29.83 -10.21 6.03
CA GLU A 167 29.24 -8.87 6.05
C GLU A 167 29.85 -8.00 4.94
N ALA A 168 31.18 -7.97 4.80
CA ALA A 168 31.84 -7.22 3.74
C ALA A 168 31.41 -7.64 2.33
N TYR A 169 31.15 -8.93 2.08
CA TYR A 169 30.67 -9.42 0.78
C TYR A 169 29.21 -9.03 0.52
N TYR A 170 28.36 -9.19 1.53
CA TYR A 170 26.97 -8.74 1.48
C TYR A 170 26.87 -7.23 1.19
N ASP A 171 27.65 -6.42 1.91
CA ASP A 171 27.69 -4.97 1.72
C ASP A 171 28.26 -4.58 0.36
N ALA A 172 29.25 -5.34 -0.14
CA ALA A 172 29.83 -5.07 -1.45
C ALA A 172 28.80 -5.25 -2.58
N ILE A 173 28.02 -6.33 -2.57
CA ILE A 173 26.95 -6.51 -3.57
C ILE A 173 25.78 -5.55 -3.36
N CYS A 174 25.39 -5.26 -2.12
CA CYS A 174 24.33 -4.29 -1.84
C CYS A 174 24.70 -2.89 -2.34
N ARG A 175 25.98 -2.51 -2.25
CA ARG A 175 26.51 -1.27 -2.84
C ARG A 175 26.55 -1.34 -4.36
N ASN A 176 26.97 -2.45 -4.94
CA ASN A 176 27.05 -2.60 -6.39
C ASN A 176 25.66 -2.54 -7.06
N LEU A 177 24.62 -3.09 -6.41
CA LEU A 177 23.23 -3.06 -6.88
C LEU A 177 22.46 -1.82 -6.41
N ASP A 178 23.14 -0.82 -5.83
CA ASP A 178 22.58 0.45 -5.36
C ASP A 178 21.36 0.31 -4.42
N ILE A 179 21.28 -0.79 -3.66
CA ILE A 179 20.10 -1.15 -2.86
C ILE A 179 19.72 -0.03 -1.89
N ASN A 180 20.69 0.59 -1.23
CA ASN A 180 20.43 1.67 -0.26
C ASN A 180 19.85 2.93 -0.92
N SER A 181 20.33 3.27 -2.12
CA SER A 181 19.83 4.43 -2.88
C SER A 181 18.40 4.18 -3.36
N ARG A 182 18.16 2.98 -3.92
CA ARG A 182 16.86 2.51 -4.38
C ARG A 182 15.83 2.45 -3.24
N THR A 183 16.20 1.89 -2.10
CA THR A 183 15.37 1.89 -0.87
C THR A 183 15.01 3.31 -0.42
N ARG A 184 15.93 4.28 -0.52
CA ARG A 184 15.63 5.67 -0.19
C ARG A 184 14.59 6.26 -1.13
N ILE A 185 14.71 6.03 -2.43
CA ILE A 185 13.75 6.48 -3.45
C ILE A 185 12.39 5.85 -3.20
N LEU A 186 12.34 4.54 -2.92
CA LEU A 186 11.11 3.83 -2.58
C LEU A 186 10.42 4.46 -1.36
N ASN A 187 11.16 4.75 -0.29
CA ASN A 187 10.61 5.40 0.90
C ASN A 187 10.06 6.80 0.58
N THR A 188 10.77 7.62 -0.20
CA THR A 188 10.26 8.93 -0.63
C THR A 188 8.99 8.81 -1.46
N LYS A 189 8.90 7.83 -2.36
CA LYS A 189 7.68 7.53 -3.13
C LYS A 189 6.53 7.10 -2.21
N LEU A 190 6.83 6.33 -1.17
CA LEU A 190 5.85 5.89 -0.18
C LEU A 190 5.32 7.06 0.67
N ASP A 191 6.19 7.99 1.04
CA ASP A 191 5.79 9.21 1.75
C ASP A 191 4.82 10.04 0.90
N TYR A 192 5.13 10.22 -0.39
CA TYR A 192 4.22 10.87 -1.33
C TYR A 192 2.87 10.14 -1.48
N ALA A 193 2.88 8.81 -1.54
CA ALA A 193 1.67 7.99 -1.52
C ALA A 193 0.83 8.21 -0.25
N ASN A 194 1.47 8.33 0.91
CA ASN A 194 0.82 8.61 2.19
C ASN A 194 0.18 10.00 2.24
N GLU A 195 0.84 11.01 1.66
CA GLU A 195 0.29 12.36 1.52
C GLU A 195 -0.98 12.36 0.65
N LEU A 196 -0.94 11.70 -0.52
CA LEU A 196 -2.13 11.57 -1.37
C LEU A 196 -3.27 10.84 -0.65
N ALA A 197 -2.94 9.77 0.08
CA ALA A 197 -3.91 9.06 0.91
C ALA A 197 -4.47 9.91 2.06
N ALA A 198 -3.71 10.87 2.60
CA ALA A 198 -4.22 11.82 3.59
C ALA A 198 -5.30 12.73 3.00
N VAL A 199 -5.05 13.27 1.80
CA VAL A 199 -6.03 14.10 1.07
C VAL A 199 -7.33 13.33 0.80
N LEU A 200 -7.22 12.06 0.43
CA LEU A 200 -8.39 11.20 0.22
C LEU A 200 -9.19 10.93 1.51
N ARG A 201 -8.51 10.77 2.64
CA ARG A 201 -9.15 10.60 3.96
C ARG A 201 -9.91 11.85 4.38
N GLU A 202 -9.36 13.03 4.12
CA GLU A 202 -10.03 14.30 4.44
C GLU A 202 -11.34 14.47 3.66
N GLN A 203 -11.35 14.11 2.38
CA GLN A 203 -12.58 14.11 1.56
C GLN A 203 -13.66 13.16 2.09
N LEU A 204 -13.28 12.00 2.67
CA LEU A 204 -14.24 11.11 3.32
C LEU A 204 -14.87 11.74 4.56
N SER A 205 -14.10 12.51 5.33
CA SER A 205 -14.55 13.16 6.56
C SER A 205 -15.63 14.22 6.30
N GLU A 206 -15.47 15.04 5.25
CA GLU A 206 -16.45 16.08 4.90
C GLU A 206 -17.86 15.53 4.66
N THR A 207 -17.99 14.31 4.11
CA THR A 207 -19.30 13.70 3.86
C THR A 207 -20.08 13.36 5.13
N HIS A 208 -19.40 13.11 6.26
CA HIS A 208 -20.08 12.83 7.52
C HIS A 208 -20.66 14.08 8.16
N SER A 209 -19.97 15.22 8.04
CA SER A 209 -20.45 16.48 8.62
C SER A 209 -21.76 16.94 7.98
N LEU A 210 -21.89 16.79 6.65
CA LEU A 210 -23.08 17.22 5.92
C LEU A 210 -24.31 16.37 6.27
N ASN A 211 -24.17 15.06 6.47
CA ASN A 211 -25.31 14.21 6.84
C ASN A 211 -25.85 14.56 8.23
N LEU A 212 -24.97 14.95 9.16
CA LEU A 212 -25.36 15.38 10.50
C LEU A 212 -26.07 16.74 10.45
N GLU A 213 -25.57 17.66 9.63
CA GLU A 213 -26.21 18.96 9.39
C GLU A 213 -27.62 18.81 8.81
N TRP A 214 -27.79 17.98 7.78
CA TRP A 214 -29.12 17.68 7.21
C TRP A 214 -30.08 17.06 8.22
N CYS A 215 -29.59 16.18 9.10
CA CYS A 215 -30.39 15.61 10.17
C CYS A 215 -30.92 16.69 11.13
N ILE A 216 -30.06 17.63 11.54
CA ILE A 216 -30.45 18.75 12.41
C ILE A 216 -31.47 19.66 11.72
N ILE A 217 -31.22 20.04 10.47
CA ILE A 217 -32.15 20.90 9.69
C ILE A 217 -33.52 20.24 9.57
N LEU A 218 -33.56 18.93 9.29
CA LEU A 218 -34.81 18.17 9.22
C LEU A 218 -35.56 18.18 10.56
N LEU A 219 -34.86 17.94 11.67
CA LEU A 219 -35.46 17.93 13.01
C LEU A 219 -36.09 19.28 13.37
N ILE A 220 -35.38 20.39 13.11
CA ILE A 220 -35.91 21.74 13.33
C ILE A 220 -37.11 22.02 12.43
N THR A 221 -37.05 21.60 11.16
CA THR A 221 -38.14 21.81 10.20
C THR A 221 -39.42 21.11 10.65
N VAL A 222 -39.31 19.87 11.12
CA VAL A 222 -40.45 19.10 11.65
C VAL A 222 -41.07 19.78 12.86
N GLU A 223 -40.25 20.27 13.80
CA GLU A 223 -40.71 21.00 14.98
C GLU A 223 -41.49 22.27 14.59
N VAL A 224 -40.93 23.09 13.70
CA VAL A 224 -41.56 24.31 13.22
C VAL A 224 -42.87 24.00 12.47
N CYS A 225 -42.92 22.92 11.70
CA CYS A 225 -44.14 22.48 11.04
C CYS A 225 -45.24 22.11 12.05
N PHE A 226 -44.92 21.38 13.12
CA PHE A 226 -45.89 21.08 14.18
C PHE A 226 -46.39 22.35 14.87
N GLU A 227 -45.49 23.28 15.20
CA GLU A 227 -45.85 24.54 15.84
C GLU A 227 -46.75 25.41 14.93
N LEU A 228 -46.47 25.45 13.62
CA LEU A 228 -47.30 26.15 12.64
C LEU A 228 -48.69 25.54 12.50
N ILE A 229 -48.79 24.21 12.45
CA ILE A 229 -50.09 23.52 12.40
C ILE A 229 -50.89 23.83 13.67
N HIS A 230 -50.26 23.72 14.85
CA HIS A 230 -50.90 24.02 16.12
C HIS A 230 -51.36 25.48 16.22
N TYR A 231 -50.54 26.42 15.73
CA TYR A 231 -50.90 27.84 15.68
C TYR A 231 -52.08 28.11 14.74
N TRP A 232 -52.13 27.43 13.59
CA TRP A 232 -53.21 27.60 12.61
C TRP A 232 -54.54 27.02 13.11
N GLU A 233 -54.52 25.85 13.77
CA GLU A 233 -55.69 25.29 14.46
C GLU A 233 -56.23 26.26 15.51
N LYS A 234 -55.33 26.80 16.35
CA LYS A 234 -55.71 27.78 17.37
C LYS A 234 -56.31 29.07 16.78
N TYR A 235 -55.79 29.55 15.65
CA TYR A 235 -56.34 30.74 14.98
C TYR A 235 -57.74 30.48 14.40
N ARG A 236 -57.93 29.32 13.76
CA ARG A 236 -59.23 28.91 13.20
C ARG A 236 -60.29 28.75 14.29
N ASP A 237 -59.91 28.15 15.41
CA ASP A 237 -60.81 27.96 16.54
C ASP A 237 -61.17 29.32 17.20
N ALA A 238 -60.23 30.27 17.25
CA ALA A 238 -60.50 31.63 17.71
C ALA A 238 -61.45 32.41 16.76
N GLU A 239 -61.31 32.22 15.45
CA GLU A 239 -62.19 32.82 14.45
C GLU A 239 -63.62 32.27 14.55
N GLN A 240 -63.78 30.94 14.72
CA GLN A 240 -65.07 30.30 14.96
C GLN A 240 -65.73 30.73 16.28
N ALA A 241 -64.94 30.88 17.35
CA ALA A 241 -65.44 31.39 18.62
C ALA A 241 -65.98 32.83 18.46
N SER A 242 -65.24 33.70 17.77
CA SER A 242 -65.68 35.09 17.54
C SER A 242 -66.95 35.17 16.69
N ALA A 243 -67.05 34.37 15.62
CA ALA A 243 -68.23 34.30 14.77
C ALA A 243 -69.47 33.76 15.51
N SER A 244 -69.29 32.75 16.37
CA SER A 244 -70.39 32.23 17.19
C SER A 244 -70.91 33.27 18.18
N SER A 245 -70.03 34.04 18.83
CA SER A 245 -70.43 35.10 19.76
C SER A 245 -71.12 36.29 19.07
N ALA A 246 -70.69 36.66 17.86
CA ALA A 246 -71.33 37.70 17.08
C ALA A 246 -72.76 37.30 16.67
N SER A 247 -72.94 36.08 16.15
CA SER A 247 -74.27 35.57 15.77
C SER A 247 -75.24 35.43 16.96
N ALA A 248 -74.74 35.08 18.14
CA ALA A 248 -75.54 35.04 19.36
C ALA A 248 -76.04 36.43 19.77
N SER A 249 -75.16 37.45 19.74
CA SER A 249 -75.52 38.83 20.08
C SER A 249 -76.52 39.46 19.10
N GLU A 250 -76.44 39.10 17.82
CA GLU A 250 -77.35 39.61 16.78
C GLU A 250 -78.75 39.00 16.94
N SER A 251 -78.83 37.71 17.27
CA SER A 251 -80.11 37.03 17.58
C SER A 251 -80.79 37.53 18.85
N GLU A 252 -80.01 37.93 19.87
CA GLU A 252 -80.55 38.56 21.09
C GLU A 252 -81.14 39.95 20.77
N SER A 253 -80.46 40.74 19.93
CA SER A 253 -80.92 42.08 19.54
C SER A 253 -82.19 42.09 18.66
N GLU A 254 -82.36 41.10 17.78
CA GLU A 254 -83.60 40.94 17.00
C GLU A 254 -84.79 40.49 17.87
N SER A 255 -84.53 39.75 18.95
CA SER A 255 -85.57 39.28 19.88
C SER A 255 -86.09 40.37 20.83
N GLU A 256 -85.29 41.39 21.15
CA GLU A 256 -85.72 42.56 21.94
C GLU A 256 -86.43 43.64 21.09
N SER A 257 -86.41 43.51 19.76
CA SER A 257 -86.93 44.50 18.81
C SER A 257 -88.32 44.16 18.22
N ALA A 258 -88.88 42.99 18.55
CA ALA A 258 -90.16 42.48 18.06
C ALA A 258 -91.22 42.40 19.17
#